data_AF-A0A4Q7ZGM9-F1
#
_entry.id   AF-A0A4Q7ZGM9-F1
#
_cell.length_a   1.000
_cell.length_b   1.000
_cell.length_c   1.000
_cell.angle_alpha   90.00
_cell.angle_beta   90.00
_cell.angle_gamma   90.00
#
_symmetry.space_group_name_H-M   'P 1'
#
loop_
_entity.id
_entity.type
_entity.pdbx_description
1 polymer ?
#
loop_
_entity_poly.entity_id
_entity_poly.type
_entity_poly.pdbx_seq_one_letter_code
_entity_poly.pdbx_strand_id
1 'polypeptide(L)' 'MNFRPSEELAERLRTQAATEQTSVQNLLVKAAEEYLARNTKKAMIKREVELVKTNFADALRRLGEGA' A
#
# COMPACT_ATOMS: atom_id res chain seq x y z
N MET A 1 15.81 2.36 -14.77
CA MET A 1 16.13 2.66 -13.35
C MET A 1 17.13 1.63 -12.87
N ASN A 2 18.33 2.02 -12.41
CA ASN A 2 19.29 1.09 -11.81
C ASN A 2 19.13 1.09 -10.29
N PHE A 3 18.43 0.10 -9.76
CA PHE A 3 18.40 -0.16 -8.32
C PHE A 3 19.73 -0.79 -7.90
N ARG A 4 20.51 -0.10 -7.07
CA ARG A 4 21.73 -0.64 -6.45
C ARG A 4 21.46 -0.87 -4.97
N PRO A 5 21.07 -2.10 -4.56
CA PRO A 5 20.89 -2.41 -3.15
C PRO A 5 22.22 -2.33 -2.40
N SER A 6 22.16 -2.07 -1.09
CA SER A 6 23.32 -2.29 -0.23
C SER A 6 23.75 -3.75 -0.30
N GLU A 7 25.02 -4.02 0.00
CA GLU A 7 25.58 -5.37 -0.08
C GLU A 7 24.84 -6.36 0.85
N GLU A 8 24.47 -5.90 2.06
CA GLU A 8 23.64 -6.65 3.00
C GLU A 8 22.25 -6.97 2.43
N LEU A 9 21.60 -6.00 1.78
CA LEU A 9 20.29 -6.20 1.17
C LEU A 9 20.38 -7.16 -0.04
N ALA A 10 21.44 -7.05 -0.83
CA ALA A 10 21.67 -7.94 -1.96
C ALA A 10 21.81 -9.40 -1.49
N GLU A 11 22.54 -9.63 -0.40
CA GLU A 11 22.75 -10.98 0.13
C GLU A 11 21.45 -11.60 0.69
N ARG A 12 20.67 -10.78 1.41
CA ARG A 12 19.33 -11.19 1.86
C ARG A 12 18.40 -11.55 0.70
N LEU A 13 18.39 -10.74 -0.36
CA LEU A 13 17.60 -11.00 -1.56
C LEU A 13 18.02 -12.29 -2.25
N ARG A 14 19.33 -12.57 -2.36
CA ARG A 14 19.84 -13.84 -2.93
C ARG A 14 19.42 -15.04 -2.09
N THR A 15 19.58 -14.95 -0.76
CA THR A 15 19.21 -16.01 0.18
C THR A 15 17.71 -16.32 0.10
N GLN A 16 16.89 -15.27 0.02
CA GLN A 16 15.45 -15.40 -0.11
C GLN A 16 15.06 -15.99 -1.48
N ALA A 17 15.73 -15.57 -2.56
CA ALA A 17 15.52 -16.12 -3.90
C ALA A 17 15.80 -17.62 -3.97
N ALA A 18 16.88 -18.06 -3.32
CA ALA A 18 17.22 -19.48 -3.21
C ALA A 18 16.16 -20.26 -2.42
N THR A 19 15.69 -19.71 -1.30
CA THR A 19 14.64 -20.32 -0.47
C THR A 19 13.31 -20.45 -1.21
N GLU A 20 12.89 -19.40 -1.93
CA GLU A 20 11.64 -19.37 -2.69
C GLU A 20 11.76 -19.99 -4.10
N GLN A 21 12.92 -20.58 -4.43
CA GLN A 21 13.23 -21.17 -5.75
C GLN A 21 12.86 -20.26 -6.92
N THR A 22 13.18 -18.98 -6.79
CA THR A 22 12.82 -17.95 -7.76
C THR A 22 14.00 -17.01 -8.04
N SER A 23 13.85 -16.12 -9.01
CA SER A 23 14.88 -15.13 -9.32
C SER A 23 14.78 -13.92 -8.39
N VAL A 24 15.91 -13.26 -8.12
CA VAL A 24 15.94 -11.99 -7.37
C VAL A 24 15.05 -10.93 -8.04
N GLN A 25 15.00 -10.90 -9.38
CA GLN A 25 14.12 -9.98 -10.10
C GLN A 25 12.64 -10.25 -9.82
N ASN A 26 12.22 -11.52 -9.83
CA ASN A 26 10.83 -11.88 -9.54
C ASN A 26 10.45 -11.53 -8.10
N LEU A 27 11.35 -11.73 -7.14
CA LEU A 27 11.15 -11.28 -5.75
C LEU A 27 10.95 -9.77 -5.66
N LEU A 28 11.77 -8.99 -6.37
CA LEU A 28 11.65 -7.54 -6.39
C LEU A 28 10.33 -7.08 -7.02
N VAL A 29 9.90 -7.72 -8.11
CA VAL A 29 8.60 -7.44 -8.75
C VAL A 29 7.46 -7.74 -7.78
N LYS A 30 7.45 -8.93 -7.16
CA LYS A 30 6.43 -9.33 -6.19
C LYS A 30 6.38 -8.37 -4.99
N ALA A 31 7.54 -7.99 -4.45
CA ALA A 31 7.61 -7.01 -3.37
C ALA A 31 7.07 -5.64 -3.78
N ALA A 32 7.34 -5.20 -5.03
CA ALA A 32 6.79 -3.96 -5.57
C ALA A 32 5.28 -4.04 -5.75
N GLU A 33 4.75 -5.14 -6.28
CA GLU A 33 3.31 -5.39 -6.42
C GLU A 33 2.61 -5.39 -5.06
N GLU A 34 3.17 -6.06 -4.06
CA GLU A 34 2.64 -6.06 -2.70
C GLU A 34 2.64 -4.66 -2.08
N TYR A 35 3.72 -3.90 -2.26
CA TYR A 35 3.81 -2.51 -1.81
C TYR A 35 2.74 -1.65 -2.48
N LEU A 36 2.59 -1.74 -3.80
CA LEU A 36 1.57 -1.00 -4.54
C LEU A 36 0.17 -1.40 -4.08
N ALA A 37 -0.12 -2.69 -3.94
CA ALA A 37 -1.42 -3.18 -3.47
C ALA A 37 -1.77 -2.66 -2.07
N ARG A 38 -0.81 -2.68 -1.13
CA ARG A 38 -1.00 -2.13 0.23
C ARG A 38 -1.28 -0.63 0.21
N ASN A 39 -0.53 0.13 -0.60
CA ASN A 39 -0.69 1.58 -0.69
C ASN A 39 -1.98 1.99 -1.42
N THR A 40 -2.37 1.28 -2.47
CA THR A 40 -3.66 1.48 -3.15
C THR A 40 -4.82 1.19 -2.20
N LYS A 41 -4.78 0.08 -1.46
CA LYS A 41 -5.79 -0.23 -0.44
C LYS A 41 -5.86 0.86 0.63
N LYS A 42 -4.72 1.35 1.11
CA LYS A 42 -4.66 2.45 2.08
C LYS A 42 -5.27 3.74 1.53
N ALA A 43 -5.00 4.07 0.26
CA ALA A 43 -5.58 5.23 -0.40
C ALA A 43 -7.10 5.10 -0.57
N MET A 44 -7.60 3.91 -0.94
CA MET A 44 -9.04 3.63 -1.02
C MET A 44 -9.71 3.76 0.34
N ILE A 45 -9.15 3.13 1.39
CA ILE A 45 -9.68 3.24 2.76
C ILE A 45 -9.72 4.71 3.20
N LYS A 46 -8.65 5.46 2.95
CA LYS A 46 -8.61 6.90 3.29
C LYS A 46 -9.73 7.67 2.59
N ARG A 47 -9.97 7.39 1.30
CA ARG A 47 -11.04 8.04 0.53
C ARG A 47 -12.42 7.73 1.11
N GLU A 48 -12.70 6.47 1.41
CA GLU A 48 -13.98 6.06 1.99
C GLU A 48 -14.22 6.70 3.37
N VAL A 49 -13.17 6.76 4.21
CA VAL A 49 -13.26 7.42 5.53
C VAL A 49 -13.59 8.91 5.39
N GLU A 50 -12.97 9.62 4.45
CA GLU A 50 -13.29 11.04 4.23
C GLU A 50 -14.72 11.22 3.71
N LEU A 51 -15.18 10.35 2.80
CA LEU A 51 -16.55 10.41 2.29
C LEU A 51 -17.59 10.18 3.39
N VAL A 52 -17.35 9.22 4.29
CA VAL A 52 -18.21 8.99 5.47
C VAL A 52 -18.23 10.20 6.39
N LYS A 53 -17.07 10.83 6.66
CA LYS A 53 -17.01 12.04 7.49
C LYS A 53 -17.81 13.19 6.88
N THR A 54 -17.65 13.44 5.58
CA THR A 54 -18.40 14.48 4.87
C THR A 54 -19.90 14.22 4.94
N ASN A 55 -20.32 13.00 4.62
CA ASN A 55 -21.75 12.63 4.64
C ASN A 55 -22.34 12.74 6.06
N PHE A 56 -21.57 12.37 7.08
CA PHE A 56 -22.00 12.49 8.47
C PHE A 56 -22.13 13.94 8.90
N ALA A 57 -21.17 14.80 8.55
CA ALA A 57 -21.24 16.23 8.81
C ALA A 57 -22.43 16.89 8.11
N ASP A 58 -22.71 16.51 6.86
CA ASP A 58 -23.89 16.97 6.12
C ASP A 58 -25.20 16.50 6.74
N ALA A 59 -25.25 15.26 7.22
CA ALA A 59 -26.42 14.72 7.92
C ALA A 59 -26.70 15.48 9.23
N LEU A 60 -25.65 15.76 10.03
CA LEU A 60 -25.77 16.58 11.23
C LEU A 60 -26.22 18.00 10.91
N ARG A 61 -25.70 18.62 9.85
CA ARG A 61 -26.12 19.95 9.41
C ARG A 61 -27.59 19.97 9.04
N ARG A 62 -28.08 18.99 8.27
CA ARG A 62 -29.50 18.86 7.91
C ARG A 62 -30.40 18.65 9.13
N LEU A 63 -29.92 17.91 10.14
CA LEU A 63 -30.66 17.74 11.40
C LEU A 63 -30.72 19.04 12.22
N GLY A 64 -29.64 19.84 12.20
CA GLY A 64 -29.60 21.14 12.89
C GLY A 64 -30.32 22.28 12.17
N GLU A 65 -30.44 22.22 10.84
CA GLU A 65 -31.24 23.18 10.04
C GLU A 65 -32.74 22.82 10.01
N GLY A 66 -33.12 21.62 10.45
CA GLY A 66 -34.50 21.15 10.54
C GLY A 66 -35.15 21.27 11.93
N ALA A 67 -34.46 21.86 12.90
CA ALA A 67 -34.94 22.16 14.25
C ALA A 67 -35.12 23.67 14.43
#